data_AF-A0A660QWF9-F1
#
_entry.id   AF-A0A660QWF9-F1
#
_cell.length_a   1.000
_cell.length_b   1.000
_cell.length_c   1.000
_cell.angle_alpha   90.00
_cell.angle_beta   90.00
_cell.angle_gamma   90.00
#
_symmetry.space_group_name_H-M   'P 1'
#
loop_
_entity.id
_entity.type
_entity.pdbx_description
1 polymer ?
#
loop_
_entity_poly.entity_id
_entity_poly.type
_entity_poly.pdbx_seq_one_letter_code
_entity_poly.pdbx_strand_id
1 'polypeptide(L)'
;MLDARSIILFAAVFLSFTQARGEDGYDAWLRYRKVEDRMYLRQCRDVCGKIAMEADTPMLKSAKNELIRGLTALLGQAPAEGKGSLIAAVASQWVDPEEIANLKDGGYMIRSVEMDGETGTIITARTDRGILYGVFCFLRLIQTGESLNGLDITGNPTHGLRMYNHWDNPCGTVERGYAGQSIFKWGELPRLNQRYTDYARLLASTGINGMVINNVNTSKPGMIGWKIISPEYIEKLAPLAELLRSYGIKTYISVSFAAPMRVGGLETADPLDAGVASWWADTADRIYSRIPGFG
;
A
#
# COMPACT_ATOMS: atom_id res chain seq x y z
N MET A 1 29.13 -41.85 -33.90
CA MET A 1 29.70 -41.46 -32.60
C MET A 1 29.98 -39.97 -32.66
N LEU A 2 29.19 -39.16 -31.95
CA LEU A 2 29.45 -37.72 -31.83
C LEU A 2 30.70 -37.53 -30.97
N ASP A 3 31.67 -36.77 -31.48
CA ASP A 3 32.94 -36.48 -30.80
C ASP A 3 32.68 -35.81 -29.43
N ALA A 4 33.40 -36.24 -28.39
CA ALA A 4 33.24 -35.76 -27.01
C ALA A 4 33.37 -34.23 -26.91
N ARG A 5 34.12 -33.59 -27.83
CA ARG A 5 34.19 -32.12 -27.96
C ARG A 5 32.88 -31.47 -28.40
N SER A 6 32.10 -32.14 -29.25
CA SER A 6 30.80 -31.65 -29.72
C SER A 6 29.72 -31.74 -28.64
N ILE A 7 29.82 -32.73 -27.74
CA ILE A 7 28.91 -32.90 -26.60
C ILE A 7 29.17 -31.84 -25.52
N ILE A 8 30.43 -31.49 -25.27
CA ILE A 8 30.81 -30.43 -24.30
C ILE A 8 30.38 -29.05 -24.82
N LEU A 9 30.50 -28.79 -26.12
CA LEU A 9 30.04 -27.51 -26.71
C LEU A 9 28.50 -27.39 -26.69
N PHE A 10 27.77 -28.49 -26.89
CA PHE A 10 26.30 -28.52 -26.77
C PHE A 10 25.82 -28.34 -25.32
N ALA A 11 26.56 -28.90 -24.34
CA ALA A 11 26.27 -28.71 -22.92
C ALA A 11 26.54 -27.27 -22.46
N ALA A 12 27.59 -26.61 -22.97
CA ALA A 12 27.91 -25.21 -22.64
C ALA A 12 26.88 -24.21 -23.21
N VAL A 13 26.28 -24.51 -24.36
CA VAL A 13 25.22 -23.67 -24.95
C VAL A 13 23.87 -23.86 -24.22
N PHE A 14 23.57 -25.05 -23.70
CA PHE A 14 22.36 -25.28 -22.89
C PHE A 14 22.47 -24.77 -21.44
N LEU A 15 23.69 -24.69 -20.87
CA LEU A 15 23.93 -24.15 -19.52
C LEU A 15 23.95 -22.61 -19.47
N SER A 16 23.87 -21.93 -20.61
CA SER A 16 23.82 -20.46 -20.69
C SER A 16 22.38 -19.91 -20.78
N PHE A 17 21.36 -20.78 -20.78
CA PHE A 17 19.97 -20.39 -20.56
C PHE A 17 19.66 -20.38 -19.05
N THR A 18 20.47 -19.69 -18.25
CA THR A 18 19.88 -19.05 -17.08
C THR A 18 18.83 -18.11 -17.65
N GLN A 19 17.56 -18.38 -17.41
CA GLN A 19 16.49 -17.42 -17.65
C GLN A 19 16.93 -16.13 -16.95
N ALA A 20 17.48 -15.18 -17.71
CA ALA A 20 17.27 -13.79 -17.42
C ALA A 20 15.76 -13.63 -17.45
N ARG A 21 15.10 -13.81 -16.30
CA ARG A 21 13.74 -13.32 -16.11
C ARG A 21 13.88 -11.82 -16.29
N GLY A 22 13.65 -11.37 -17.52
CA GLY A 22 13.63 -9.97 -17.86
C GLY A 22 12.61 -9.28 -16.97
N GLU A 23 12.95 -8.07 -16.54
CA GLU A 23 12.02 -7.24 -15.76
C GLU A 23 10.81 -6.90 -16.64
N ASP A 24 9.61 -7.26 -16.18
CA ASP A 24 8.33 -6.96 -16.85
C ASP A 24 7.68 -5.67 -16.34
N GLY A 25 8.27 -5.05 -15.31
CA GLY A 25 7.82 -3.82 -14.69
C GLY A 25 6.67 -3.96 -13.68
N TYR A 26 6.20 -5.19 -13.38
CA TYR A 26 5.06 -5.40 -12.47
C TYR A 26 5.29 -4.80 -11.07
N ASP A 27 6.50 -4.99 -10.52
CA ASP A 27 6.87 -4.51 -9.18
C ASP A 27 7.18 -3.01 -9.11
N ALA A 28 7.23 -2.32 -10.26
CA ALA A 28 7.63 -0.93 -10.39
C ALA A 28 8.93 -0.61 -9.61
N TRP A 29 8.86 0.17 -8.53
CA TRP A 29 10.01 0.52 -7.69
C TRP A 29 10.20 -0.38 -6.46
N LEU A 30 9.22 -1.22 -6.10
CA LEU A 30 9.29 -2.13 -4.94
C LEU A 30 9.91 -3.48 -5.30
N ARG A 31 11.02 -3.44 -6.04
CA ARG A 31 11.67 -4.61 -6.66
C ARG A 31 12.38 -5.51 -5.66
N TYR A 32 12.78 -4.95 -4.52
CA TYR A 32 13.54 -5.62 -3.45
C TYR A 32 14.64 -6.58 -3.94
N ARG A 33 15.43 -6.12 -4.90
CA ARG A 33 16.55 -6.92 -5.41
C ARG A 33 17.60 -7.10 -4.33
N LYS A 34 18.18 -8.28 -4.26
CA LYS A 34 19.28 -8.56 -3.32
C LYS A 34 20.38 -7.52 -3.50
N VAL A 35 20.86 -6.98 -2.38
CA VAL A 35 21.99 -6.04 -2.36
C VAL A 35 23.23 -6.73 -2.94
N GLU A 36 23.84 -6.11 -3.95
CA GLU A 36 24.99 -6.66 -4.67
C GLU A 36 26.32 -6.35 -3.99
N ASP A 37 26.45 -5.15 -3.40
CA ASP A 37 27.63 -4.77 -2.61
C ASP A 37 27.72 -5.64 -1.36
N ARG A 38 28.80 -6.43 -1.25
CA ARG A 38 28.98 -7.41 -0.17
C ARG A 38 29.23 -6.76 1.19
N MET A 39 29.91 -5.62 1.23
CA MET A 39 30.19 -4.91 2.48
C MET A 39 28.91 -4.29 3.01
N TYR A 40 28.15 -3.64 2.13
CA TYR A 40 26.86 -3.06 2.48
C TYR A 40 25.83 -4.14 2.85
N LEU A 41 25.77 -5.26 2.11
CA LEU A 41 24.91 -6.39 2.45
C LEU A 41 25.22 -6.95 3.85
N ARG A 42 26.51 -7.00 4.24
CA ARG A 42 26.91 -7.42 5.58
C ARG A 42 26.38 -6.46 6.64
N GLN A 43 26.60 -5.16 6.45
CA GLN A 43 26.05 -4.12 7.34
C GLN A 43 24.53 -4.23 7.49
N CYS A 44 23.81 -4.37 6.38
CA CYS A 44 22.35 -4.53 6.41
C CYS A 44 21.92 -5.78 7.17
N ARG A 45 22.64 -6.91 7.04
CA ARG A 45 22.36 -8.13 7.80
C ARG A 45 22.65 -8.00 9.29
N ASP A 46 23.66 -7.23 9.67
CA ASP A 46 23.98 -6.99 11.07
C ASP A 46 22.86 -6.14 11.74
N VAL A 47 22.34 -5.14 11.04
CA VAL A 47 21.23 -4.30 11.54
C VAL A 47 19.87 -5.00 11.47
N CYS A 48 19.60 -5.76 10.41
CA CYS A 48 18.25 -6.26 10.11
C CYS A 48 18.10 -7.77 10.34
N GLY A 49 19.15 -8.48 10.78
CA GLY A 49 19.14 -9.94 10.89
C GLY A 49 18.14 -10.49 11.91
N LYS A 50 17.77 -9.66 12.91
CA LYS A 50 16.70 -9.93 13.86
C LYS A 50 15.76 -8.73 13.94
N ILE A 51 14.47 -8.95 13.82
CA ILE A 51 13.46 -7.89 13.88
C ILE A 51 12.44 -8.14 14.99
N ALA A 52 12.00 -7.07 15.64
CA ALA A 52 10.86 -7.07 16.56
C ALA A 52 9.77 -6.12 16.05
N MET A 53 8.58 -6.64 15.80
CA MET A 53 7.43 -5.83 15.42
C MET A 53 6.14 -6.53 15.84
N GLU A 54 5.42 -5.89 16.77
CA GLU A 54 4.06 -6.27 17.12
C GLU A 54 3.10 -5.81 16.02
N ALA A 55 2.07 -6.62 15.76
CA ALA A 55 1.21 -6.45 14.58
C ALA A 55 -0.25 -6.72 14.93
N ASP A 56 -0.78 -5.96 15.89
CA ASP A 56 -2.11 -6.19 16.46
C ASP A 56 -3.23 -5.66 15.57
N THR A 57 -2.94 -4.69 14.71
CA THR A 57 -3.91 -4.12 13.78
C THR A 57 -3.67 -4.61 12.35
N PRO A 58 -4.69 -4.59 11.46
CA PRO A 58 -4.51 -4.94 10.06
C PRO A 58 -3.42 -4.11 9.34
N MET A 59 -3.22 -2.86 9.77
CA MET A 59 -2.23 -1.98 9.17
C MET A 59 -0.82 -2.32 9.63
N LEU A 60 -0.62 -2.60 10.92
CA LEU A 60 0.66 -3.09 11.43
C LEU A 60 1.02 -4.47 10.85
N LYS A 61 0.03 -5.36 10.62
CA LYS A 61 0.24 -6.62 9.88
C LYS A 61 0.75 -6.36 8.46
N SER A 62 0.17 -5.39 7.76
CA SER A 62 0.61 -5.03 6.40
C SER A 62 2.04 -4.47 6.41
N ALA A 63 2.36 -3.60 7.37
CA ALA A 63 3.71 -3.07 7.56
C ALA A 63 4.74 -4.16 7.90
N LYS A 64 4.42 -5.07 8.82
CA LYS A 64 5.29 -6.21 9.18
C LYS A 64 5.53 -7.13 7.99
N ASN A 65 4.48 -7.47 7.26
CA ASN A 65 4.58 -8.32 6.06
C ASN A 65 5.48 -7.67 5.00
N GLU A 66 5.37 -6.35 4.82
CA GLU A 66 6.21 -5.62 3.87
C GLU A 66 7.67 -5.55 4.32
N LEU A 67 7.92 -5.32 5.62
CA LEU A 67 9.26 -5.33 6.20
C LEU A 67 9.94 -6.69 5.99
N ILE A 68 9.25 -7.79 6.33
CA ILE A 68 9.76 -9.15 6.14
C ILE A 68 9.98 -9.45 4.66
N ARG A 69 9.03 -9.12 3.79
CA ARG A 69 9.15 -9.30 2.33
C ARG A 69 10.38 -8.58 1.79
N GLY A 70 10.50 -7.30 2.09
CA GLY A 70 11.57 -6.45 1.61
C GLY A 70 12.93 -6.92 2.11
N LEU A 71 13.07 -7.13 3.42
CA LEU A 71 14.32 -7.62 4.01
C LEU A 71 14.71 -9.01 3.51
N THR A 72 13.75 -9.94 3.36
CA THR A 72 14.04 -11.29 2.84
C THR A 72 14.70 -11.22 1.47
N ALA A 73 14.17 -10.39 0.58
CA ALA A 73 14.66 -10.28 -0.79
C ALA A 73 15.94 -9.43 -0.86
N LEU A 74 16.00 -8.27 -0.19
CA LEU A 74 17.17 -7.39 -0.14
C LEU A 74 18.39 -8.06 0.50
N LEU A 75 18.20 -8.83 1.58
CA LEU A 75 19.28 -9.52 2.30
C LEU A 75 19.58 -10.90 1.71
N GLY A 76 18.70 -11.44 0.86
CA GLY A 76 18.76 -12.80 0.35
C GLY A 76 18.55 -13.89 1.41
N GLN A 77 18.03 -13.52 2.58
CA GLN A 77 17.64 -14.41 3.67
C GLN A 77 16.59 -13.71 4.54
N ALA A 78 15.61 -14.46 5.06
CA ALA A 78 14.60 -13.89 5.94
C ALA A 78 15.22 -13.47 7.28
N PRO A 79 14.83 -12.30 7.84
CA PRO A 79 15.22 -11.94 9.18
C PRO A 79 14.55 -12.88 10.20
N ALA A 80 15.22 -13.14 11.31
CA ALA A 80 14.60 -13.87 12.42
C ALA A 80 13.68 -12.93 13.22
N GLU A 81 12.55 -13.44 13.69
CA GLU A 81 11.67 -12.68 14.59
C GLU A 81 12.07 -12.87 16.05
N GLY A 82 12.12 -11.78 16.82
CA GLY A 82 12.43 -11.81 18.25
C GLY A 82 13.04 -10.49 18.71
N LYS A 83 13.56 -10.45 19.95
CA LYS A 83 14.38 -9.30 20.40
C LYS A 83 15.58 -9.16 19.45
N GLY A 84 15.66 -8.03 18.77
CA GLY A 84 16.60 -7.82 17.67
C GLY A 84 17.05 -6.38 17.54
N SER A 85 18.04 -6.18 16.68
CA SER A 85 18.67 -4.89 16.41
C SER A 85 17.80 -3.95 15.58
N LEU A 86 16.71 -4.42 14.97
CA LEU A 86 15.70 -3.58 14.33
C LEU A 86 14.34 -3.77 15.00
N ILE A 87 13.78 -2.68 15.52
CA ILE A 87 12.46 -2.67 16.15
C ILE A 87 11.55 -1.73 15.36
N ALA A 88 10.29 -2.13 15.15
CA ALA A 88 9.25 -1.24 14.64
C ALA A 88 8.06 -1.24 15.60
N ALA A 89 7.76 -0.09 16.19
CA ALA A 89 6.73 0.02 17.23
C ALA A 89 6.09 1.41 17.29
N VAL A 90 4.77 1.46 17.46
CA VAL A 90 4.05 2.70 17.77
C VAL A 90 4.48 3.19 19.16
N ALA A 91 4.76 4.49 19.28
CA ALA A 91 5.15 5.14 20.54
C ALA A 91 6.28 4.41 21.28
N SER A 92 7.42 4.25 20.61
CA SER A 92 8.54 3.51 21.14
C SER A 92 9.17 4.18 22.38
N GLN A 93 9.51 3.39 23.40
CA GLN A 93 10.16 3.86 24.63
C GLN A 93 11.59 4.40 24.44
N TRP A 94 12.25 4.09 23.32
CA TRP A 94 13.62 4.55 23.04
C TRP A 94 13.68 5.93 22.39
N VAL A 95 12.53 6.57 22.16
CA VAL A 95 12.43 7.92 21.60
C VAL A 95 11.60 8.77 22.55
N ASP A 96 11.97 10.04 22.71
CA ASP A 96 11.25 10.97 23.57
C ASP A 96 9.76 11.02 23.19
N PRO A 97 8.83 10.74 24.13
CA PRO A 97 7.40 10.82 23.87
C PRO A 97 6.94 12.17 23.31
N GLU A 98 7.58 13.29 23.65
CA GLU A 98 7.25 14.62 23.12
C GLU A 98 7.57 14.73 21.63
N GLU A 99 8.70 14.15 21.18
CA GLU A 99 9.05 14.09 19.76
C GLU A 99 8.03 13.25 18.97
N ILE A 100 7.62 12.11 19.53
CA ILE A 100 6.59 11.26 18.93
C ILE A 100 5.24 11.99 18.87
N ALA A 101 4.88 12.72 19.93
CA ALA A 101 3.64 13.49 19.99
C ALA A 101 3.56 14.56 18.90
N ASN A 102 4.70 15.14 18.51
CA ASN A 102 4.81 16.14 17.44
C ASN A 102 4.66 15.54 16.02
N LEU A 103 4.61 14.21 15.86
CA LEU A 103 4.40 13.58 14.56
C LEU A 103 2.95 13.73 14.08
N LYS A 104 2.80 14.09 12.80
CA LYS A 104 1.50 14.13 12.12
C LYS A 104 0.97 12.72 11.87
N ASP A 105 -0.29 12.60 11.46
CA ASP A 105 -0.83 11.33 10.98
C ASP A 105 -0.06 10.89 9.72
N GLY A 106 0.53 9.68 9.76
CA GLY A 106 1.51 9.21 8.78
C GLY A 106 2.93 9.74 8.97
N GLY A 107 3.20 10.50 10.03
CA GLY A 107 4.57 10.86 10.43
C GLY A 107 5.30 9.70 11.11
N TYR A 108 6.61 9.62 10.92
CA TYR A 108 7.46 8.56 11.45
C TYR A 108 8.86 9.07 11.77
N MET A 109 9.58 8.28 12.56
CA MET A 109 10.99 8.47 12.88
C MET A 109 11.75 7.16 12.67
N ILE A 110 12.98 7.25 12.17
CA ILE A 110 13.91 6.13 12.05
C ILE A 110 15.20 6.55 12.72
N ARG A 111 15.56 5.90 13.83
CA ARG A 111 16.71 6.28 14.65
C ARG A 111 17.62 5.13 15.01
N SER A 112 18.91 5.37 15.05
CA SER A 112 19.85 4.51 15.79
C SER A 112 19.80 4.89 17.27
N VAL A 113 19.58 3.92 18.15
CA VAL A 113 19.43 4.12 19.60
C VAL A 113 20.19 3.02 20.35
N GLU A 114 20.53 3.28 21.61
CA GLU A 114 21.10 2.26 22.49
C GLU A 114 19.97 1.38 23.08
N MET A 115 20.06 0.07 22.88
CA MET A 115 19.13 -0.94 23.38
C MET A 115 19.92 -2.00 24.15
N ASP A 116 19.71 -2.08 25.47
CA ASP A 116 20.39 -3.06 26.34
C ASP A 116 21.93 -3.07 26.19
N GLY A 117 22.55 -1.91 25.94
CA GLY A 117 24.01 -1.74 25.76
C GLY A 117 24.53 -2.02 24.35
N GLU A 118 23.65 -2.34 23.39
CA GLU A 118 23.98 -2.50 21.97
C GLU A 118 23.30 -1.42 21.12
N THR A 119 23.89 -1.07 19.97
CA THR A 119 23.24 -0.15 19.03
C THR A 119 22.15 -0.88 18.24
N GLY A 120 20.91 -0.42 18.38
CA GLY A 120 19.76 -0.85 17.59
C GLY A 120 19.24 0.26 16.68
N THR A 121 18.31 -0.09 15.80
CA THR A 121 17.54 0.81 14.95
C THR A 121 16.07 0.71 15.33
N ILE A 122 15.43 1.84 15.55
CA ILE A 122 13.99 1.93 15.83
C ILE A 122 13.29 2.63 14.68
N ILE A 123 12.19 2.04 14.19
CA ILE A 123 11.18 2.70 13.37
C ILE A 123 9.99 2.97 14.29
N THR A 124 9.68 4.23 14.55
CA THR A 124 8.57 4.60 15.43
C THR A 124 7.69 5.69 14.85
N ALA A 125 6.47 5.76 15.36
CA ALA A 125 5.47 6.73 14.95
C ALA A 125 4.39 6.87 16.03
N ARG A 126 3.58 7.92 15.93
CA ARG A 126 2.38 8.10 16.76
C ARG A 126 1.21 7.20 16.33
N THR A 127 1.23 6.70 15.09
CA THR A 127 0.09 5.98 14.47
C THR A 127 0.59 4.80 13.66
N ASP A 128 -0.26 3.79 13.47
CA ASP A 128 0.00 2.64 12.60
C ASP A 128 0.38 3.06 11.17
N ARG A 129 -0.26 4.11 10.65
CA ARG A 129 0.03 4.65 9.32
C ARG A 129 1.45 5.20 9.24
N GLY A 130 1.91 5.85 10.30
CA GLY A 130 3.29 6.29 10.41
C GLY A 130 4.26 5.11 10.38
N ILE A 131 3.97 4.03 11.11
CA ILE A 131 4.81 2.81 11.06
C ILE A 131 4.86 2.22 9.66
N LEU A 132 3.72 2.11 8.97
CA LEU A 132 3.67 1.63 7.59
C LEU A 132 4.57 2.46 6.66
N TYR A 133 4.47 3.79 6.71
CA TYR A 133 5.30 4.67 5.88
C TYR A 133 6.77 4.66 6.30
N GLY A 134 7.06 4.53 7.60
CA GLY A 134 8.41 4.36 8.13
C GLY A 134 9.08 3.07 7.65
N VAL A 135 8.34 1.96 7.59
CA VAL A 135 8.82 0.70 7.00
C VAL A 135 9.18 0.89 5.52
N PHE A 136 8.30 1.51 4.72
CA PHE A 136 8.62 1.77 3.31
C PHE A 136 9.81 2.70 3.14
N CYS A 137 9.95 3.72 4.00
CA CYS A 137 11.13 4.58 4.00
C CYS A 137 12.39 3.80 4.34
N PHE A 138 12.35 2.94 5.36
CA PHE A 138 13.50 2.12 5.76
C PHE A 138 13.94 1.17 4.64
N LEU A 139 12.99 0.47 4.01
CA LEU A 139 13.27 -0.40 2.87
C LEU A 139 13.84 0.38 1.68
N ARG A 140 13.35 1.61 1.45
CA ARG A 140 13.90 2.51 0.43
C ARG A 140 15.36 2.85 0.70
N LEU A 141 15.76 3.15 1.95
CA LEU A 141 17.16 3.42 2.31
C LEU A 141 18.07 2.25 1.89
N ILE A 142 17.63 1.01 2.16
CA ILE A 142 18.38 -0.19 1.77
C ILE A 142 18.44 -0.33 0.24
N GLN A 143 17.32 -0.11 -0.45
CA GLN A 143 17.26 -0.19 -1.92
C GLN A 143 18.15 0.86 -2.61
N THR A 144 18.36 2.02 -1.99
CA THR A 144 19.17 3.11 -2.54
C THR A 144 20.62 3.08 -2.04
N GLY A 145 21.01 2.12 -1.21
CA GLY A 145 22.39 1.98 -0.75
C GLY A 145 22.78 2.96 0.37
N GLU A 146 21.81 3.55 1.06
CA GLU A 146 22.07 4.51 2.14
C GLU A 146 22.62 3.81 3.38
N SER A 147 23.57 4.44 4.07
CA SER A 147 24.13 3.89 5.30
C SER A 147 23.04 3.73 6.38
N LEU A 148 23.05 2.59 7.07
CA LEU A 148 22.18 2.35 8.22
C LEU A 148 22.83 2.72 9.57
N ASN A 149 24.04 3.29 9.54
CA ASN A 149 24.74 3.71 10.76
C ASN A 149 24.33 5.12 11.16
N GLY A 150 23.98 5.32 12.43
CA GLY A 150 23.69 6.65 12.98
C GLY A 150 22.46 7.31 12.34
N LEU A 151 21.42 6.53 12.07
CA LEU A 151 20.18 7.03 11.50
C LEU A 151 19.54 8.05 12.47
N ASP A 152 19.13 9.20 11.95
CA ASP A 152 18.26 10.15 12.63
C ASP A 152 17.36 10.83 11.59
N ILE A 153 16.29 10.14 11.23
CA ILE A 153 15.37 10.54 10.16
C ILE A 153 14.01 10.80 10.77
N THR A 154 13.44 11.97 10.51
CA THR A 154 12.05 12.28 10.80
C THR A 154 11.31 12.59 9.50
N GLY A 155 10.24 11.84 9.22
CA GLY A 155 9.37 12.06 8.07
C GLY A 155 8.00 12.54 8.53
N ASN A 156 7.55 13.69 8.04
CA ASN A 156 6.20 14.19 8.30
C ASN A 156 5.52 14.60 6.98
N PRO A 157 4.29 14.16 6.70
CA PRO A 157 3.58 14.62 5.51
C PRO A 157 3.21 16.10 5.64
N THR A 158 3.47 16.87 4.59
CA THR A 158 3.05 18.28 4.52
C THR A 158 1.54 18.43 4.30
N HIS A 159 0.96 17.55 3.48
CA HIS A 159 -0.46 17.59 3.10
C HIS A 159 -1.24 16.49 3.81
N GLY A 160 -2.39 16.84 4.40
CA GLY A 160 -3.26 15.88 5.09
C GLY A 160 -3.91 14.86 4.14
N LEU A 161 -4.28 15.30 2.93
CA LEU A 161 -4.84 14.45 1.88
C LEU A 161 -3.86 14.34 0.71
N ARG A 162 -3.52 13.10 0.34
CA ARG A 162 -2.62 12.76 -0.76
C ARG A 162 -3.31 11.66 -1.55
N MET A 163 -4.01 12.07 -2.61
CA MET A 163 -5.04 11.25 -3.25
C MET A 163 -4.73 10.93 -4.71
N TYR A 164 -5.08 9.73 -5.15
CA TYR A 164 -5.18 9.35 -6.56
C TYR A 164 -6.62 9.31 -7.04
N ASN A 165 -6.86 9.68 -8.30
CA ASN A 165 -8.18 9.62 -8.93
C ASN A 165 -8.14 8.70 -10.15
N HIS A 166 -9.08 7.76 -10.17
CA HIS A 166 -9.29 6.85 -11.28
C HIS A 166 -10.42 7.32 -12.16
N TRP A 167 -10.19 7.37 -13.48
CA TRP A 167 -11.23 7.65 -14.46
C TRP A 167 -11.80 6.35 -15.03
N ASP A 168 -12.04 5.39 -14.13
CA ASP A 168 -12.38 4.02 -14.43
C ASP A 168 -13.91 3.84 -14.48
N ASN A 169 -14.41 3.30 -15.59
CA ASN A 169 -15.83 2.98 -15.73
C ASN A 169 -16.09 1.55 -15.20
N PRO A 170 -17.26 1.27 -14.58
CA PRO A 170 -17.56 -0.06 -14.06
C PRO A 170 -17.53 -1.21 -15.08
N CYS A 171 -17.69 -0.90 -16.37
CA CYS A 171 -17.55 -1.85 -17.48
C CYS A 171 -16.09 -2.21 -17.82
N GLY A 172 -15.11 -1.69 -17.09
CA GLY A 172 -13.69 -2.00 -17.24
C GLY A 172 -12.90 -1.08 -18.18
N THR A 173 -13.56 -0.15 -18.88
CA THR A 173 -12.87 0.87 -19.69
C THR A 173 -12.36 2.01 -18.81
N VAL A 174 -11.29 2.69 -19.23
CA VAL A 174 -10.72 3.83 -18.51
C VAL A 174 -10.74 5.06 -19.43
N GLU A 175 -11.41 6.12 -18.98
CA GLU A 175 -11.43 7.38 -19.72
C GLU A 175 -10.06 8.06 -19.62
N ARG A 176 -9.48 8.38 -20.79
CA ARG A 176 -8.07 8.82 -20.90
C ARG A 176 -7.06 7.80 -20.35
N GLY A 177 -7.42 6.50 -20.37
CA GLY A 177 -6.51 5.42 -19.97
C GLY A 177 -5.66 4.93 -21.13
N TYR A 178 -4.34 4.89 -20.93
CA TYR A 178 -3.36 4.40 -21.91
C TYR A 178 -2.63 3.12 -21.44
N ALA A 179 -2.98 2.61 -20.26
CA ALA A 179 -2.32 1.48 -19.59
C ALA A 179 -3.21 0.22 -19.52
N GLY A 180 -4.16 0.09 -20.44
CA GLY A 180 -5.11 -1.02 -20.51
C GLY A 180 -6.42 -0.78 -19.77
N GLN A 181 -7.08 -1.87 -19.38
CA GLN A 181 -8.37 -1.85 -18.69
C GLN A 181 -8.24 -1.50 -17.22
N SER A 182 -9.36 -1.07 -16.61
CA SER A 182 -9.48 -0.87 -15.18
C SER A 182 -9.06 -2.12 -14.42
N ILE A 183 -8.28 -1.92 -13.36
CA ILE A 183 -7.93 -2.99 -12.42
C ILE A 183 -9.13 -3.36 -11.54
N PHE A 184 -10.07 -2.42 -11.32
CA PHE A 184 -11.24 -2.61 -10.46
C PHE A 184 -12.34 -3.38 -11.19
N LYS A 185 -12.36 -4.69 -10.97
CA LYS A 185 -13.34 -5.60 -11.58
C LYS A 185 -14.62 -5.65 -10.76
N TRP A 186 -15.50 -4.66 -10.95
CA TRP A 186 -16.76 -4.52 -10.22
C TRP A 186 -17.67 -5.75 -10.26
N GLY A 187 -17.67 -6.50 -11.37
CA GLY A 187 -18.44 -7.75 -11.50
C GLY A 187 -17.88 -8.93 -10.71
N GLU A 188 -16.63 -8.85 -10.25
CA GLU A 188 -15.98 -9.89 -9.45
C GLU A 188 -16.01 -9.59 -7.95
N LEU A 189 -16.23 -8.32 -7.57
CA LEU A 189 -16.37 -7.94 -6.17
C LEU A 189 -17.59 -8.66 -5.55
N PRO A 190 -17.49 -9.13 -4.29
CA PRO A 190 -16.45 -8.82 -3.30
C PRO A 190 -15.15 -9.64 -3.38
N ARG A 191 -14.98 -10.55 -4.35
CA ARG A 191 -13.75 -11.36 -4.46
C ARG A 191 -12.56 -10.49 -4.83
N LEU A 192 -11.54 -10.50 -3.97
CA LEU A 192 -10.30 -9.74 -4.17
C LEU A 192 -9.28 -10.58 -4.94
N ASN A 193 -8.47 -9.91 -5.78
CA ASN A 193 -7.31 -10.50 -6.42
C ASN A 193 -6.01 -9.91 -5.85
N GLN A 194 -4.88 -10.59 -6.07
CA GLN A 194 -3.57 -10.19 -5.56
C GLN A 194 -3.14 -8.78 -6.04
N ARG A 195 -3.55 -8.37 -7.25
CA ARG A 195 -3.19 -7.09 -7.84
C ARG A 195 -3.72 -5.90 -7.03
N TYR A 196 -4.84 -6.05 -6.32
CA TYR A 196 -5.33 -5.01 -5.41
C TYR A 196 -4.37 -4.77 -4.24
N THR A 197 -3.85 -5.85 -3.65
CA THR A 197 -2.85 -5.77 -2.58
C THR A 197 -1.56 -5.13 -3.08
N ASP A 198 -1.08 -5.54 -4.26
CA ASP A 198 0.14 -4.97 -4.84
C ASP A 198 -0.02 -3.50 -5.20
N TYR A 199 -1.20 -3.10 -5.70
CA TYR A 199 -1.48 -1.69 -5.97
C TYR A 199 -1.54 -0.86 -4.67
N ALA A 200 -2.17 -1.38 -3.62
CA ALA A 200 -2.19 -0.74 -2.30
C ALA A 200 -0.78 -0.55 -1.73
N ARG A 201 0.10 -1.55 -1.88
CA ARG A 201 1.53 -1.47 -1.51
C ARG A 201 2.25 -0.34 -2.24
N LEU A 202 2.09 -0.26 -3.57
CA LEU A 202 2.69 0.80 -4.37
C LEU A 202 2.26 2.19 -3.91
N LEU A 203 0.96 2.41 -3.73
CA LEU A 203 0.42 3.69 -3.25
C LEU A 203 0.94 4.04 -1.85
N ALA A 204 0.88 3.09 -0.90
CA ALA A 204 1.35 3.31 0.46
C ALA A 204 2.85 3.62 0.54
N SER A 205 3.67 3.03 -0.33
CA SER A 205 5.12 3.27 -0.36
C SER A 205 5.51 4.72 -0.72
N THR A 206 4.60 5.46 -1.34
CA THR A 206 4.74 6.89 -1.67
C THR A 206 3.95 7.78 -0.73
N GLY A 207 3.35 7.20 0.31
CA GLY A 207 2.57 7.92 1.31
C GLY A 207 1.17 8.32 0.87
N ILE A 208 0.67 7.87 -0.28
CA ILE A 208 -0.73 8.12 -0.69
C ILE A 208 -1.68 7.54 0.36
N ASN A 209 -2.73 8.30 0.70
CA ASN A 209 -3.67 7.95 1.76
C ASN A 209 -5.15 8.07 1.36
N GLY A 210 -5.44 8.40 0.11
CA GLY A 210 -6.80 8.46 -0.42
C GLY A 210 -6.86 7.98 -1.87
N MET A 211 -7.97 7.37 -2.25
CA MET A 211 -8.19 6.96 -3.63
C MET A 211 -9.66 7.02 -4.02
N VAL A 212 -9.95 7.73 -5.12
CA VAL A 212 -11.22 7.65 -5.83
C VAL A 212 -11.10 6.55 -6.88
N ILE A 213 -11.94 5.52 -6.81
CA ILE A 213 -11.81 4.28 -7.60
C ILE A 213 -12.66 4.23 -8.87
N ASN A 214 -13.46 5.27 -9.13
CA ASN A 214 -14.35 5.34 -10.27
C ASN A 214 -14.34 6.71 -10.94
N ASN A 215 -14.70 6.69 -12.22
CA ASN A 215 -14.77 7.86 -13.05
C ASN A 215 -15.69 8.95 -12.46
N VAL A 216 -15.23 10.19 -12.57
CA VAL A 216 -15.99 11.41 -12.25
C VAL A 216 -17.24 11.54 -13.12
N ASN A 217 -17.21 11.02 -14.36
CA ASN A 217 -18.33 11.02 -15.29
C ASN A 217 -19.34 9.89 -15.00
N THR A 218 -19.94 9.92 -13.81
CA THR A 218 -20.81 8.85 -13.28
C THR A 218 -22.13 8.65 -14.03
N SER A 219 -22.58 9.66 -14.78
CA SER A 219 -23.86 9.67 -15.49
C SER A 219 -23.75 9.52 -17.01
N LYS A 220 -22.56 9.15 -17.52
CA LYS A 220 -22.32 8.94 -18.96
C LYS A 220 -23.36 7.95 -19.53
N PRO A 221 -24.03 8.27 -20.67
CA PRO A 221 -24.98 7.37 -21.31
C PRO A 221 -24.39 5.98 -21.55
N GLY A 222 -25.18 4.94 -21.27
CA GLY A 222 -24.74 3.53 -21.38
C GLY A 222 -23.84 3.06 -20.24
N MET A 223 -23.52 3.90 -19.25
CA MET A 223 -22.71 3.52 -18.08
C MET A 223 -23.56 3.48 -16.80
N ILE A 224 -23.08 2.70 -15.83
CA ILE A 224 -23.73 2.47 -14.54
C ILE A 224 -22.99 3.11 -13.36
N GLY A 225 -22.16 4.14 -13.60
CA GLY A 225 -21.35 4.79 -12.56
C GLY A 225 -22.19 5.33 -11.40
N TRP A 226 -23.39 5.84 -11.70
CA TRP A 226 -24.36 6.29 -10.70
C TRP A 226 -24.89 5.17 -9.79
N LYS A 227 -24.83 3.89 -10.19
CA LYS A 227 -25.29 2.75 -9.37
C LYS A 227 -24.31 2.35 -8.27
N ILE A 228 -23.06 2.81 -8.31
CA ILE A 228 -22.00 2.41 -7.36
C ILE A 228 -22.38 2.77 -5.91
N ILE A 229 -23.21 3.79 -5.73
CA ILE A 229 -23.69 4.22 -4.41
C ILE A 229 -24.93 3.43 -3.93
N SER A 230 -25.43 2.46 -4.70
CA SER A 230 -26.55 1.64 -4.26
C SER A 230 -26.13 0.68 -3.16
N PRO A 231 -27.07 0.19 -2.32
CA PRO A 231 -26.76 -0.73 -1.23
C PRO A 231 -25.97 -1.97 -1.69
N GLU A 232 -26.35 -2.55 -2.83
CA GLU A 232 -25.69 -3.73 -3.40
C GLU A 232 -24.21 -3.47 -3.73
N TYR A 233 -23.89 -2.30 -4.29
CA TYR A 233 -22.51 -1.97 -4.68
C TYR A 233 -21.66 -1.55 -3.49
N ILE A 234 -22.26 -0.90 -2.48
CA ILE A 234 -21.59 -0.60 -1.21
C ILE A 234 -21.16 -1.91 -0.52
N GLU A 235 -22.03 -2.92 -0.49
CA GLU A 235 -21.70 -4.24 0.04
C GLU A 235 -20.53 -4.91 -0.70
N LYS A 236 -20.54 -4.84 -2.04
CA LYS A 236 -19.46 -5.37 -2.88
C LYS A 236 -18.13 -4.64 -2.65
N LEU A 237 -18.18 -3.33 -2.40
CA LEU A 237 -16.99 -2.50 -2.25
C LEU A 237 -16.28 -2.71 -0.90
N ALA A 238 -17.01 -3.10 0.15
CA ALA A 238 -16.49 -3.13 1.51
C ALA A 238 -15.16 -3.91 1.67
N PRO A 239 -14.98 -5.13 1.11
CA PRO A 239 -13.72 -5.86 1.26
C PRO A 239 -12.53 -5.19 0.57
N LEU A 240 -12.77 -4.54 -0.58
CA LEU A 240 -11.72 -3.77 -1.25
C LEU A 240 -11.33 -2.55 -0.42
N ALA A 241 -12.32 -1.84 0.14
CA ALA A 241 -12.06 -0.69 1.00
C ALA A 241 -11.32 -1.08 2.29
N GLU A 242 -11.64 -2.25 2.87
CA GLU A 242 -10.92 -2.80 4.02
C GLU A 242 -9.45 -3.14 3.69
N LEU A 243 -9.20 -3.76 2.53
CA LEU A 243 -7.84 -4.00 2.04
C LEU A 243 -7.06 -2.70 1.85
N LEU A 244 -7.65 -1.70 1.19
CA LEU A 244 -7.01 -0.39 0.99
C LEU A 244 -6.72 0.30 2.33
N ARG A 245 -7.66 0.20 3.28
CA ARG A 245 -7.50 0.71 4.64
C ARG A 245 -6.37 0.01 5.39
N SER A 246 -6.11 -1.27 5.16
CA SER A 246 -4.96 -1.97 5.76
C SER A 246 -3.61 -1.41 5.27
N TYR A 247 -3.60 -0.68 4.15
CA TYR A 247 -2.43 0.07 3.66
C TYR A 247 -2.55 1.59 3.89
N GLY A 248 -3.44 2.02 4.79
CA GLY A 248 -3.59 3.42 5.16
C GLY A 248 -4.33 4.28 4.15
N ILE A 249 -4.95 3.68 3.13
CA ILE A 249 -5.64 4.37 2.03
C ILE A 249 -7.15 4.38 2.27
N LYS A 250 -7.72 5.57 2.43
CA LYS A 250 -9.17 5.75 2.47
C LYS A 250 -9.76 5.61 1.07
N THR A 251 -10.90 4.93 0.98
CA THR A 251 -11.65 4.76 -0.27
C THR A 251 -12.64 5.90 -0.41
N TYR A 252 -12.66 6.51 -1.60
CA TYR A 252 -13.61 7.53 -2.02
C TYR A 252 -14.31 7.03 -3.29
N ILE A 253 -15.50 7.55 -3.55
CA ILE A 253 -16.21 7.33 -4.82
C ILE A 253 -16.65 8.67 -5.40
N SER A 254 -16.52 8.81 -6.72
CA SER A 254 -17.21 9.88 -7.42
C SER A 254 -18.70 9.54 -7.47
N VAL A 255 -19.56 10.51 -7.15
CA VAL A 255 -21.02 10.32 -7.09
C VAL A 255 -21.72 11.08 -8.21
N SER A 256 -22.93 10.65 -8.57
CA SER A 256 -23.81 11.44 -9.43
C SER A 256 -24.64 12.37 -8.55
N PHE A 257 -24.64 13.66 -8.85
CA PHE A 257 -25.52 14.61 -8.13
C PHE A 257 -27.00 14.22 -8.25
N ALA A 258 -27.40 13.71 -9.42
CA ALA A 258 -28.75 13.18 -9.68
C ALA A 258 -29.00 11.76 -9.12
N ALA A 259 -28.16 11.24 -8.22
CA ALA A 259 -28.36 9.93 -7.61
C ALA A 259 -29.68 9.77 -6.82
N PRO A 260 -30.23 10.80 -6.12
CA PRO A 260 -31.54 10.68 -5.48
C PRO A 260 -32.64 10.27 -6.46
N MET A 261 -32.60 10.80 -7.68
CA MET A 261 -33.56 10.43 -8.73
C MET A 261 -33.28 9.03 -9.29
N ARG A 262 -32.01 8.73 -9.62
CA ARG A 262 -31.65 7.50 -10.35
C ARG A 262 -31.63 6.25 -9.47
N VAL A 263 -31.25 6.40 -8.20
CA VAL A 263 -31.09 5.31 -7.23
C VAL A 263 -32.18 5.37 -6.18
N GLY A 264 -32.51 6.57 -5.70
CA GLY A 264 -33.52 6.77 -4.65
C GLY A 264 -34.97 6.80 -5.14
N GLY A 265 -35.20 6.99 -6.44
CA GLY A 265 -36.54 7.10 -7.01
C GLY A 265 -37.25 8.43 -6.71
N LEU A 266 -36.51 9.46 -6.29
CA LEU A 266 -37.09 10.80 -6.08
C LEU A 266 -37.36 11.52 -7.41
N GLU A 267 -38.31 12.45 -7.41
CA GLU A 267 -38.65 13.24 -8.60
C GLU A 267 -37.64 14.36 -8.89
N THR A 268 -36.82 14.72 -7.90
CA THR A 268 -35.84 15.81 -7.98
C THR A 268 -34.50 15.44 -7.34
N ALA A 269 -33.48 16.23 -7.65
CA ALA A 269 -32.16 16.21 -6.99
C ALA A 269 -31.79 17.62 -6.46
N ASP A 270 -32.78 18.51 -6.30
CA ASP A 270 -32.59 19.82 -5.69
C ASP A 270 -32.07 19.66 -4.25
N PRO A 271 -30.89 20.22 -3.90
CA PRO A 271 -30.33 20.08 -2.56
C PRO A 271 -31.14 20.81 -1.47
N LEU A 272 -32.09 21.67 -1.84
CA LEU A 272 -33.00 22.33 -0.90
C LEU A 272 -34.26 21.50 -0.61
N ASP A 273 -34.53 20.45 -1.39
CA ASP A 273 -35.62 19.53 -1.12
C ASP A 273 -35.29 18.66 0.11
N ALA A 274 -36.21 18.61 1.07
CA ALA A 274 -36.00 17.89 2.32
C ALA A 274 -35.86 16.36 2.10
N GLY A 275 -36.56 15.80 1.10
CA GLY A 275 -36.43 14.40 0.74
C GLY A 275 -35.06 14.08 0.14
N VAL A 276 -34.53 14.96 -0.70
CA VAL A 276 -33.16 14.82 -1.25
C VAL A 276 -32.12 14.89 -0.15
N ALA A 277 -32.24 15.85 0.79
CA ALA A 277 -31.32 15.96 1.93
C ALA A 277 -31.34 14.69 2.81
N SER A 278 -32.53 14.18 3.14
CA SER A 278 -32.70 12.95 3.91
C SER A 278 -32.08 11.75 3.18
N TRP A 279 -32.29 11.64 1.86
CA TRP A 279 -31.76 10.54 1.08
C TRP A 279 -30.23 10.49 1.09
N TRP A 280 -29.57 11.65 0.99
CA TRP A 280 -28.11 11.73 1.08
C TRP A 280 -27.60 11.37 2.48
N ALA A 281 -28.29 11.81 3.54
CA ALA A 281 -27.94 11.45 4.91
C ALA A 281 -28.03 9.93 5.12
N ASP A 282 -29.16 9.31 4.76
CA ASP A 282 -29.35 7.86 4.89
C ASP A 282 -28.35 7.05 4.05
N THR A 283 -28.00 7.57 2.88
CA THR A 283 -27.01 6.95 2.00
C THR A 283 -25.60 7.04 2.61
N ALA A 284 -25.23 8.20 3.16
CA ALA A 284 -23.95 8.37 3.86
C ALA A 284 -23.87 7.44 5.08
N ASP A 285 -24.91 7.39 5.91
CA ASP A 285 -24.97 6.53 7.10
C ASP A 285 -24.77 5.06 6.73
N ARG A 286 -25.40 4.61 5.63
CA ARG A 286 -25.20 3.26 5.10
C ARG A 286 -23.76 3.00 4.67
N ILE A 287 -23.15 3.95 3.96
CA ILE A 287 -21.74 3.83 3.51
C ILE A 287 -20.82 3.74 4.73
N TYR A 288 -20.93 4.66 5.69
CA TYR A 288 -20.06 4.69 6.87
C TYR A 288 -20.28 3.49 7.79
N SER A 289 -21.52 3.00 7.91
CA SER A 289 -21.83 1.78 8.65
C SER A 289 -21.17 0.55 8.02
N ARG A 290 -21.20 0.46 6.68
CA ARG A 290 -20.66 -0.70 5.98
C ARG A 290 -19.16 -0.64 5.73
N ILE A 291 -18.64 0.56 5.52
CA ILE A 291 -17.24 0.85 5.21
C ILE A 291 -16.71 1.86 6.25
N PRO A 292 -16.40 1.41 7.48
CA PRO A 292 -15.86 2.31 8.49
C PRO A 292 -14.56 2.96 8.01
N GLY A 293 -14.43 4.28 8.18
CA GLY A 293 -13.29 5.02 7.66
C GLY A 293 -13.32 5.27 6.15
N PHE A 294 -14.50 5.19 5.52
CA PHE A 294 -14.73 5.79 4.20
C PHE A 294 -14.27 7.25 4.16
N GLY A 295 -13.88 7.68 2.96
CA GLY A 295 -13.25 8.96 2.67
C GLY A 295 -14.07 10.19 3.02
#